data_AF-A0A9E5QFD3-F1
#
_entry.id   AF-A0A9E5QFD3-F1
#
_cell.length_a   1.000
_cell.length_b   1.000
_cell.length_c   1.000
_cell.angle_alpha   90.00
_cell.angle_beta   90.00
_cell.angle_gamma   90.00
#
_symmetry.space_group_name_H-M   'P 1'
#
loop_
_entity.id
_entity.type
_entity.pdbx_description
1 polymer ?
#
loop_
_entity_poly.entity_id
_entity_poly.type
_entity_poly.pdbx_seq_one_letter_code
_entity_poly.pdbx_strand_id
1 'polypeptide(L)'
;MSIQPAPAAARSLDDEKRLANILYLLHALAPFTAWLLAVIAVVLGIAKRDDVRGTFLDSHFSWLSRTFWWGLFWIVACGILTALMFLTLILIPVAWLPYAVLFVWYLYRVIRGWLRLNDGLAID
;
A
#
# COMPACT_ATOMS: atom_id res chain seq x y z
N MET A 1 -14.64 39.47 -11.50
CA MET A 1 -15.39 38.25 -11.85
C MET A 1 -14.58 37.07 -11.34
N SER A 2 -14.86 36.61 -10.12
CA SER A 2 -14.21 35.44 -9.53
C SER A 2 -14.80 34.20 -10.18
N ILE A 3 -14.00 33.49 -10.99
CA ILE A 3 -14.38 32.16 -11.48
C ILE A 3 -14.39 31.24 -10.24
N GLN A 4 -15.55 31.07 -9.63
CA GLN A 4 -15.77 30.01 -8.66
C GLN A 4 -15.64 28.69 -9.44
N PRO A 5 -14.68 27.79 -9.13
CA PRO A 5 -14.62 26.50 -9.79
C PRO A 5 -15.94 25.75 -9.53
N ALA A 6 -16.51 25.17 -10.59
CA ALA A 6 -17.81 24.49 -10.52
C ALA A 6 -17.80 23.35 -9.48
N PRO A 7 -18.92 23.09 -8.78
CA PRO A 7 -19.04 22.04 -7.75
C PRO A 7 -18.66 20.64 -8.24
N ALA A 8 -18.64 20.40 -9.55
CA ALA A 8 -18.18 19.16 -10.16
C ALA A 8 -16.67 18.88 -9.94
N ALA A 9 -15.82 19.91 -9.96
CA ALA A 9 -14.37 19.74 -9.77
C ALA A 9 -14.01 19.47 -8.30
N ALA A 10 -14.75 20.06 -7.36
CA ALA A 10 -14.62 19.74 -5.94
C ALA A 10 -15.07 18.29 -5.66
N ARG A 11 -16.17 17.87 -6.28
CA ARG A 11 -16.73 16.52 -6.14
C ARG A 11 -15.78 15.42 -6.65
N SER A 12 -15.11 15.61 -7.78
CA SER A 12 -14.20 14.58 -8.33
C SER A 12 -12.99 14.32 -7.42
N LEU A 13 -12.39 15.38 -6.89
CA LEU A 13 -11.26 15.27 -5.97
C LEU A 13 -11.63 14.58 -4.64
N ASP A 14 -12.85 14.81 -4.15
CA ASP A 14 -13.36 14.09 -2.98
C ASP A 14 -13.56 12.59 -3.26
N ASP A 15 -14.05 12.23 -4.45
CA ASP A 15 -14.21 10.84 -4.87
C ASP A 15 -12.85 10.12 -5.03
N GLU A 16 -11.85 10.81 -5.58
CA GLU A 16 -10.47 10.31 -5.71
C GLU A 16 -9.79 10.13 -4.34
N LYS A 17 -10.01 11.06 -3.40
CA LYS A 17 -9.55 10.92 -2.01
C LYS A 17 -10.23 9.75 -1.30
N ARG A 18 -11.53 9.52 -1.54
CA ARG A 18 -12.23 8.34 -1.02
C ARG A 18 -11.63 7.06 -1.56
N LEU A 19 -11.34 7.02 -2.87
CA LEU A 19 -10.66 5.89 -3.47
C LEU A 19 -9.30 5.67 -2.82
N ALA A 20 -8.47 6.70 -2.69
CA ALA A 20 -7.16 6.60 -2.04
C ALA A 20 -7.27 6.02 -0.61
N ASN A 21 -8.24 6.49 0.19
CA ASN A 21 -8.52 5.94 1.51
C ASN A 21 -8.91 4.46 1.48
N ILE A 22 -9.75 4.05 0.53
CA ILE A 22 -10.11 2.64 0.32
C ILE A 22 -8.86 1.82 -0.02
N LEU A 23 -7.98 2.31 -0.89
CA LEU A 23 -6.75 1.62 -1.26
C LEU A 23 -5.81 1.42 -0.04
N TYR A 24 -5.70 2.43 0.81
CA TYR A 24 -4.95 2.33 2.07
C TYR A 24 -5.58 1.34 3.04
N LEU A 25 -6.91 1.34 3.18
CA LEU A 25 -7.62 0.39 4.03
C LEU A 25 -7.43 -1.06 3.54
N LEU A 26 -7.54 -1.28 2.23
CA LEU A 26 -7.30 -2.59 1.62
C LEU A 26 -5.86 -3.07 1.86
N HIS A 27 -4.86 -2.19 1.74
CA HIS A 27 -3.47 -2.51 2.08
C HIS A 27 -3.30 -2.81 3.56
N ALA A 28 -3.90 -2.02 4.46
CA ALA A 28 -3.80 -2.25 5.91
C ALA A 28 -4.35 -3.62 6.33
N LEU A 29 -5.40 -4.09 5.65
CA LEU A 29 -6.02 -5.40 5.89
C LEU A 29 -5.38 -6.55 5.11
N ALA A 30 -4.51 -6.27 4.15
CA ALA A 30 -3.92 -7.28 3.28
C ALA A 30 -3.13 -8.37 4.02
N PRO A 31 -2.33 -8.09 5.07
CA PRO A 31 -1.61 -9.14 5.77
C PRO A 31 -2.52 -10.22 6.40
N PHE A 32 -3.74 -9.85 6.79
CA PHE A 32 -4.73 -10.76 7.39
C PHE A 32 -5.47 -11.62 6.36
N THR A 33 -5.30 -11.32 5.07
CA THR A 33 -5.94 -12.02 3.94
C THR A 33 -4.91 -12.69 3.03
N ALA A 34 -3.73 -13.03 3.58
CA ALA A 34 -2.61 -13.57 2.82
C ALA A 34 -2.27 -12.71 1.58
N TRP A 35 -2.26 -11.38 1.76
CA TRP A 35 -1.97 -10.39 0.72
C TRP A 35 -3.01 -10.21 -0.39
N LEU A 36 -4.13 -10.94 -0.37
CA LEU A 36 -5.13 -10.88 -1.43
C LEU A 36 -5.73 -9.47 -1.61
N LEU A 37 -6.04 -8.78 -0.51
CA LEU A 37 -6.58 -7.41 -0.59
C LEU A 37 -5.58 -6.40 -1.18
N ALA A 38 -4.26 -6.61 -0.99
CA ALA A 38 -3.26 -5.74 -1.61
C ALA A 38 -3.23 -5.89 -3.14
N VAL A 39 -3.46 -7.10 -3.65
CA VAL A 39 -3.59 -7.34 -5.10
C VAL A 39 -4.77 -6.55 -5.66
N ILE A 40 -5.94 -6.64 -5.03
CA ILE A 40 -7.14 -5.89 -5.44
C ILE A 40 -6.86 -4.39 -5.42
N ALA A 41 -6.22 -3.88 -4.35
CA ALA A 41 -5.89 -2.48 -4.23
C ALA A 41 -4.93 -1.98 -5.32
N VAL A 42 -3.91 -2.76 -5.68
CA VAL A 42 -2.99 -2.38 -6.77
C VAL A 42 -3.68 -2.39 -8.12
N VAL A 43 -4.53 -3.38 -8.40
CA VAL A 43 -5.31 -3.42 -9.65
C VAL A 43 -6.21 -2.19 -9.77
N LEU A 44 -6.95 -1.85 -8.70
CA LEU A 44 -7.77 -0.64 -8.66
C LEU A 44 -6.94 0.64 -8.82
N GLY A 45 -5.79 0.70 -8.15
CA GLY A 45 -4.85 1.83 -8.26
C GLY A 45 -4.35 2.04 -9.67
N ILE A 46 -3.96 0.97 -10.38
CA ILE A 46 -3.51 1.05 -11.78
C ILE A 46 -4.66 1.47 -12.70
N ALA A 47 -5.84 0.86 -12.54
CA ALA A 47 -7.02 1.17 -13.37
C ALA A 47 -7.50 2.62 -13.23
N LYS A 48 -7.26 3.23 -12.05
CA LYS A 48 -7.67 4.61 -11.71
C LYS A 48 -6.52 5.60 -11.69
N ARG A 49 -5.34 5.19 -12.16
CA ARG A 49 -4.14 6.03 -12.10
C ARG A 49 -4.25 7.27 -12.97
N ASP A 50 -4.91 7.15 -14.12
CA ASP A 50 -5.04 8.26 -15.07
C ASP A 50 -5.95 9.38 -14.54
N ASP A 51 -6.94 9.03 -13.69
CA ASP A 51 -7.87 9.97 -13.07
C ASP A 51 -7.17 10.90 -12.06
N VAL A 52 -6.07 10.45 -11.44
CA VAL A 52 -5.36 11.18 -10.37
C VAL A 52 -4.06 11.85 -10.83
N ARG A 53 -3.71 11.79 -12.12
CA ARG A 53 -2.46 12.35 -12.64
C ARG A 53 -2.37 13.86 -12.44
N GLY A 54 -1.18 14.34 -12.05
CA GLY A 54 -0.94 15.76 -11.80
C GLY A 54 -1.48 16.28 -10.46
N THR A 55 -2.10 15.40 -9.66
CA THR A 55 -2.48 15.69 -8.27
C THR A 55 -1.48 15.09 -7.29
N PHE A 56 -1.56 15.49 -6.02
CA PHE A 56 -0.76 14.85 -4.96
C PHE A 56 -1.12 13.36 -4.78
N LEU A 57 -2.30 12.91 -5.21
CA LEU A 57 -2.75 11.52 -5.10
C LEU A 57 -1.94 10.55 -5.98
N ASP A 58 -1.39 10.99 -7.12
CA ASP A 58 -0.51 10.14 -7.96
C ASP A 58 0.71 9.65 -7.16
N SER A 59 1.23 10.49 -6.25
CA SER A 59 2.32 10.10 -5.36
C SER A 59 1.92 8.98 -4.40
N HIS A 60 0.69 9.00 -3.87
CA HIS A 60 0.18 7.94 -2.99
C HIS A 60 -0.05 6.62 -3.73
N PHE A 61 -0.58 6.69 -4.96
CA PHE A 61 -0.81 5.50 -5.78
C PHE A 61 0.54 4.83 -6.11
N SER A 62 1.54 5.62 -6.52
CA SER A 62 2.89 5.09 -6.78
C SER A 62 3.58 4.55 -5.52
N TRP A 63 3.38 5.19 -4.36
CA TRP A 63 3.86 4.69 -3.05
C TRP A 63 3.26 3.33 -2.69
N LEU A 64 1.93 3.18 -2.84
CA LEU A 64 1.24 1.92 -2.58
C LEU A 64 1.69 0.83 -3.55
N SER A 65 1.78 1.11 -4.85
CA SER A 65 2.30 0.15 -5.83
C SER A 65 3.75 -0.27 -5.51
N ARG A 66 4.62 0.66 -5.14
CA ARG A 66 5.99 0.35 -4.73
C ARG A 66 6.02 -0.51 -3.46
N THR A 67 5.16 -0.22 -2.49
CA THR A 67 5.02 -0.99 -1.24
C THR A 67 4.54 -2.41 -1.53
N PHE A 68 3.61 -2.60 -2.48
CA PHE A 68 3.18 -3.92 -2.93
C PHE A 68 4.33 -4.71 -3.54
N TRP A 69 5.08 -4.15 -4.50
CA TRP A 69 6.17 -4.86 -5.19
C TRP A 69 7.31 -5.23 -4.24
N TRP A 70 7.71 -4.31 -3.35
CA TRP A 70 8.67 -4.64 -2.30
C TRP A 70 8.13 -5.67 -1.32
N GLY A 71 6.85 -5.57 -0.94
CA GLY A 71 6.19 -6.58 -0.11
C GLY A 71 6.23 -7.97 -0.75
N LEU A 72 5.89 -8.08 -2.03
CA LEU A 72 5.94 -9.33 -2.79
C LEU A 72 7.37 -9.89 -2.85
N PHE A 73 8.37 -9.04 -3.12
CA PHE A 73 9.78 -9.43 -3.08
C PHE A 73 10.18 -9.99 -1.70
N TRP A 74 9.82 -9.30 -0.61
CA TRP A 74 10.15 -9.75 0.73
C TRP A 74 9.42 -11.02 1.15
N ILE A 75 8.16 -11.23 0.71
CA ILE A 75 7.44 -12.50 0.93
C ILE A 75 8.23 -13.66 0.31
N VAL A 76 8.67 -13.51 -0.94
CA VAL A 76 9.48 -14.52 -1.63
C VAL A 76 10.80 -14.75 -0.92
N ALA A 77 11.50 -13.68 -0.54
CA ALA A 77 12.77 -13.76 0.20
C ALA A 77 12.62 -14.46 1.56
N CYS A 78 11.58 -14.13 2.33
CA CYS A 78 11.25 -14.78 3.60
C CYS A 78 10.91 -16.25 3.40
N GLY A 79 10.19 -16.60 2.31
CA GLY A 79 9.89 -17.98 1.96
C GLY A 79 11.14 -18.81 1.68
N ILE A 80 12.10 -18.27 0.91
CA ILE A 80 13.38 -18.92 0.65
C ILE A 80 14.17 -19.09 1.94
N LEU A 81 14.28 -18.03 2.75
CA LEU A 81 14.99 -18.07 4.03
C LEU A 81 14.39 -19.12 4.98
N THR A 82 13.07 -19.17 5.07
CA THR A 82 12.34 -20.14 5.88
C THR A 82 12.58 -21.56 5.37
N ALA A 83 12.51 -21.80 4.05
CA ALA A 83 12.80 -23.11 3.48
C ALA A 83 14.22 -23.58 3.82
N LEU A 84 15.22 -22.69 3.79
CA LEU A 84 16.60 -23.01 4.20
C LEU A 84 16.69 -23.31 5.71
N MET A 85 15.97 -22.57 6.56
CA MET A 85 15.94 -22.82 8.00
C MET A 85 15.30 -24.17 8.35
N PHE A 86 14.33 -24.64 7.56
CA PHE A 86 13.73 -25.97 7.72
C PHE A 86 14.71 -27.12 7.45
N LEU A 87 15.77 -26.92 6.66
CA LEU A 87 16.84 -27.93 6.50
C LEU A 87 17.63 -28.13 7.81
N THR A 88 17.64 -27.12 8.69
CA THR A 88 18.32 -27.14 9.97
C THR A 88 17.30 -27.22 11.10
N LEU A 89 17.03 -28.42 11.64
CA LEU A 89 16.00 -28.67 12.67
C LEU A 89 16.01 -27.68 13.86
N ILE A 90 17.19 -27.09 14.14
CA ILE A 90 17.45 -26.13 15.23
C ILE A 90 16.85 -24.74 14.96
N LEU A 91 16.71 -24.30 13.71
CA LEU A 91 16.28 -22.94 13.36
C LEU A 91 14.76 -22.77 13.21
N ILE A 92 14.00 -23.86 13.25
CA ILE A 92 12.54 -23.86 13.12
C ILE A 92 11.84 -22.88 14.10
N PRO A 93 12.22 -22.78 15.39
CA PRO A 93 11.58 -21.86 16.33
C PRO A 93 11.77 -20.38 15.99
N VAL A 94 12.71 -20.05 15.10
CA VAL A 94 13.11 -18.67 14.77
C VAL A 94 12.62 -18.27 13.37
N ALA A 95 12.10 -19.22 12.59
CA ALA A 95 11.70 -19.02 11.20
C ALA A 95 10.51 -18.04 11.00
N TRP A 96 9.80 -17.68 12.07
CA TRP A 96 8.72 -16.69 12.04
C TRP A 96 9.23 -15.24 12.13
N LEU A 97 10.47 -15.01 12.60
CA LEU A 97 11.01 -13.65 12.77
C LEU A 97 11.05 -12.82 11.48
N PRO A 98 11.48 -13.36 10.32
CA PRO A 98 11.48 -12.61 9.07
C PRO A 98 10.08 -12.11 8.68
N TYR A 99 9.05 -12.92 8.90
CA TYR A 99 7.66 -12.55 8.63
C TYR A 99 7.15 -11.47 9.59
N ALA A 100 7.54 -11.52 10.88
CA ALA A 100 7.19 -10.47 11.84
C ALA A 100 7.81 -9.13 11.45
N VAL A 101 9.09 -9.12 11.04
CA VAL A 101 9.76 -7.91 10.56
C VAL A 101 9.09 -7.36 9.30
N LEU A 102 8.77 -8.23 8.34
CA LEU A 102 8.05 -7.85 7.12
C LEU A 102 6.67 -7.26 7.43
N PHE A 103 5.92 -7.86 8.35
CA PHE A 103 4.62 -7.37 8.78
C PHE A 103 4.71 -5.96 9.36
N VAL A 104 5.63 -5.72 10.29
CA VAL A 104 5.84 -4.40 10.89
C VAL A 104 6.28 -3.38 9.84
N TRP A 105 7.24 -3.72 8.99
CA TRP A 105 7.73 -2.84 7.92
C TRP A 105 6.60 -2.43 6.95
N TYR A 106 5.77 -3.39 6.55
CA TYR A 106 4.67 -3.14 5.63
C TYR A 106 3.60 -2.24 6.25
N LEU A 107 3.14 -2.56 7.46
CA LEU A 107 2.15 -1.73 8.17
C LEU A 107 2.69 -0.33 8.43
N TYR A 108 3.96 -0.19 8.83
CA TYR A 108 4.60 1.11 8.98
C TYR A 108 4.53 1.94 7.69
N ARG A 109 4.87 1.38 6.52
CA ARG A 109 4.79 2.13 5.25
C ARG A 109 3.37 2.50 4.85
N VAL A 110 2.41 1.61 5.09
CA VAL A 110 0.99 1.87 4.79
C VAL A 110 0.46 2.99 5.70
N ILE A 111 0.67 2.88 7.02
CA ILE A 111 0.24 3.88 8.00
C ILE A 111 0.91 5.23 7.73
N ARG A 112 2.23 5.27 7.49
CA ARG A 112 2.96 6.51 7.17
C ARG A 112 2.38 7.21 5.94
N GLY A 113 2.09 6.45 4.88
CA GLY A 113 1.47 6.98 3.68
C GLY A 113 0.05 7.49 3.92
N TRP A 114 -0.72 6.76 4.73
CA TRP A 114 -2.10 7.11 5.04
C TRP A 114 -2.18 8.39 5.89
N LEU A 115 -1.28 8.57 6.87
CA LEU A 115 -1.21 9.79 7.66
C LEU A 115 -0.94 11.02 6.76
N ARG A 116 0.03 10.93 5.85
CA ARG A 116 0.32 12.01 4.88
C ARG A 116 -0.86 12.31 3.96
N LEU A 117 -1.63 11.29 3.54
CA LEU A 117 -2.84 11.46 2.74
C LEU A 117 -3.87 12.31 3.49
N ASN A 118 -4.07 12.02 4.78
CA ASN A 118 -5.01 12.76 5.63
C ASN A 118 -4.56 14.20 5.89
N ASP A 119 -3.24 14.43 5.93
CA ASP A 119 -2.66 15.77 6.02
C ASP A 119 -2.72 16.54 4.68
N GLY A 120 -3.15 15.89 3.58
CA GLY A 120 -3.18 16.47 2.24
C GLY A 120 -1.79 16.70 1.64
N LEU A 121 -0.78 15.97 2.12
CA LEU A 121 0.61 16.09 1.71
C LEU A 121 0.99 14.97 0.74
N ALA A 122 1.72 15.33 -0.32
CA ALA A 122 2.33 14.34 -1.21
C ALA A 122 3.35 13.46 -0.49
N ILE A 123 3.62 12.28 -1.03
CA ILE A 123 4.63 11.34 -0.53
C ILE A 123 5.75 11.14 -1.53
N ASP A 124 6.99 11.17 -1.02
CA ASP A 124 8.24 10.99 -1.76
C ASP A 124 8.74 9.54 -1.79
#